data_AF-A0A537EH50-F1
#
_entry.id   AF-A0A537EH50-F1
#
_cell.length_a   1.000
_cell.length_b   1.000
_cell.length_c   1.000
_cell.angle_alpha   90.00
_cell.angle_beta   90.00
_cell.angle_gamma   90.00
#
_symmetry.space_group_name_H-M   'P 1'
#
loop_
_entity.id
_entity.type
_entity.pdbx_description
1 polymer ?
#
loop_
_entity_poly.entity_id
_entity_poly.type
_entity_poly.pdbx_seq_one_letter_code
_entity_poly.pdbx_strand_id
1 'polypeptide(L)' 'MTSLGQNKVAFVCNCGDEITVEVKPDQENEVACSKCGQEYRFFGQSVLRFRTGSEDTEH' A
#
# COMPACT_ATOMS: atom_id res chain seq x y z
N MET A 1 4.15 6.86 27.94
CA MET A 1 3.52 5.69 27.28
C MET A 1 2.55 6.22 26.25
N THR A 2 3.00 6.42 25.02
CA THR A 2 2.13 6.93 23.94
C THR A 2 1.51 5.71 23.27
N SER A 3 0.30 5.38 23.72
CA SER A 3 -0.47 4.24 23.25
C SER A 3 -1.07 4.50 21.86
N LEU A 4 -0.79 3.55 20.95
CA LEU A 4 -1.65 3.05 19.87
C LEU A 4 -2.15 4.04 18.80
N GLY A 5 -1.33 4.30 17.78
CA GLY A 5 -1.83 4.65 16.44
C GLY A 5 -1.96 3.37 15.64
N GLN A 6 -3.18 2.91 15.35
CA GLN A 6 -3.43 1.76 14.49
C GLN A 6 -2.91 2.08 13.08
N ASN A 7 -1.64 1.77 12.81
CA ASN A 7 -1.06 1.92 11.49
C ASN A 7 -1.54 0.75 10.63
N LYS A 8 -2.84 0.67 10.38
CA LYS A 8 -3.41 -0.37 9.53
C LYS A 8 -3.95 0.29 8.28
N VAL A 9 -3.59 -0.26 7.16
CA VAL A 9 -4.10 0.14 5.86
C VAL A 9 -4.99 -0.98 5.37
N ALA A 10 -6.24 -0.64 5.08
CA ALA A 10 -7.18 -1.51 4.37
C ALA A 10 -7.34 -1.00 2.94
N PHE A 11 -7.14 -1.88 1.96
CA PHE A 11 -7.35 -1.56 0.55
C PHE A 11 -7.86 -2.77 -0.22
N VAL A 12 -8.65 -2.51 -1.25
CA VAL A 12 -9.14 -3.56 -2.15
C VAL A 12 -8.13 -3.76 -3.25
N CYS A 13 -7.61 -4.97 -3.35
CA CYS A 13 -6.78 -5.43 -4.44
C CYS A 13 -7.56 -5.39 -5.77
N ASN A 14 -6.87 -5.29 -6.90
CA ASN A 14 -7.53 -5.29 -8.21
C ASN A 14 -8.30 -6.57 -8.51
N CYS A 15 -7.97 -7.68 -7.85
CA CYS A 15 -8.71 -8.94 -7.96
C CYS A 15 -10.02 -8.96 -7.14
N GLY A 16 -10.31 -7.90 -6.38
CA GLY A 16 -11.50 -7.78 -5.53
C GLY A 16 -11.29 -8.26 -4.09
N ASP A 17 -10.09 -8.74 -3.74
CA ASP A 17 -9.75 -9.18 -2.38
C ASP A 17 -9.46 -7.96 -1.47
N GLU A 18 -10.01 -7.96 -0.26
CA GLU A 18 -9.75 -6.92 0.73
C GLU A 18 -8.50 -7.25 1.55
N ILE A 19 -7.49 -6.39 1.47
CA ILE A 19 -6.21 -6.57 2.13
C ILE A 19 -6.13 -5.57 3.28
N THR A 20 -5.94 -6.08 4.49
CA THR A 20 -5.64 -5.26 5.67
C THR A 20 -4.25 -5.60 6.17
N VAL A 21 -3.36 -4.61 6.19
CA VAL A 21 -1.98 -4.78 6.65
C VAL A 21 -1.60 -3.75 7.68
N GLU A 22 -0.80 -4.18 8.64
CA GLU A 22 -0.16 -3.29 9.58
C GLU A 22 1.11 -2.71 8.95
N VAL A 23 1.24 -1.40 9.02
CA VAL A 23 2.24 -0.60 8.33
C VAL A 23 3.11 0.10 9.36
N LYS A 24 4.37 0.30 9.03
CA LYS A 24 5.28 1.07 9.86
C LYS A 24 5.50 2.44 9.21
N PRO A 25 5.22 3.56 9.91
CA PRO A 25 5.27 4.91 9.35
C PRO A 25 6.67 5.27 8.84
N ASP A 26 7.71 4.78 9.51
CA ASP A 26 9.12 5.09 9.22
C ASP A 26 9.83 4.01 8.39
N GLN A 27 9.09 3.06 7.80
CA GLN A 27 9.66 1.99 6.99
C GLN A 27 8.89 1.81 5.68
N GLU A 28 9.56 1.22 4.69
CA GLU A 28 8.89 0.67 3.52
C GLU A 28 8.13 -0.59 3.94
N ASN A 29 6.88 -0.69 3.50
CA ASN A 29 6.02 -1.83 3.73
C ASN A 29 5.69 -2.47 2.39
N GLU A 30 5.81 -3.79 2.35
CA GLU A 30 5.50 -4.61 1.17
C GLU A 30 4.46 -5.65 1.56
N VAL A 31 3.42 -5.78 0.74
CA VAL A 31 2.39 -6.81 0.88
C VAL A 31 2.06 -7.42 -0.46
N ALA A 32 1.98 -8.75 -0.49
CA ALA A 32 1.46 -9.49 -1.64
C ALA A 32 0.02 -9.93 -1.38
N CYS A 33 -0.85 -9.75 -2.36
CA CYS A 33 -2.20 -10.31 -2.31
C CYS A 33 -2.13 -11.84 -2.34
N SER A 34 -2.74 -12.52 -1.36
CA SER A 34 -2.74 -13.99 -1.31
C SER A 34 -3.57 -14.64 -2.43
N LYS A 35 -4.45 -13.89 -3.12
CA LYS A 35 -5.29 -14.40 -4.20
C LYS A 35 -4.64 -14.33 -5.57
N CYS A 36 -4.16 -13.15 -5.95
CA CYS A 36 -3.59 -12.92 -7.28
C CYS A 36 -2.06 -12.80 -7.29
N GLY A 37 -1.42 -12.79 -6.13
CA GLY A 37 0.03 -12.62 -6.00
C GLY A 37 0.51 -11.19 -6.28
N GLN A 38 -0.39 -10.22 -6.42
CA GLN A 38 0.01 -8.84 -6.74
C GLN A 38 0.70 -8.17 -5.54
N GLU A 39 1.88 -7.63 -5.79
CA GLU A 39 2.70 -6.96 -4.80
C GLU A 39 2.37 -5.46 -4.73
N TYR A 40 2.29 -4.94 -3.50
CA TYR A 40 2.02 -3.55 -3.19
C TYR A 40 3.12 -3.05 -2.27
N ARG A 41 3.76 -1.94 -2.65
CA ARG A 41 4.79 -1.27 -1.85
C ARG A 41 4.35 0.16 -1.54
N PHE A 42 4.46 0.54 -0.28
CA PHE A 42 4.13 1.89 0.18
C PHE A 42 4.99 2.28 1.37
N PHE A 43 5.27 3.58 1.47
CA PHE A 43 6.09 4.15 2.54
C PHE A 43 5.18 4.86 3.54
N GLY A 44 5.27 4.44 4.80
CA GLY A 44 4.41 4.94 5.86
C GLY A 44 2.91 4.70 5.65
N GLN A 45 2.05 5.63 6.10
CA GLN A 45 0.59 5.53 5.98
C GLN A 45 0.06 5.92 4.59
N SER A 46 0.93 6.46 3.72
CA SER A 46 0.55 6.92 2.39
C SER A 46 0.65 5.75 1.41
N VAL A 47 -0.49 5.09 1.15
CA VAL A 47 -0.59 4.15 0.03
C VAL A 47 -0.49 4.94 -1.27
N LEU A 48 0.72 5.04 -1.82
CA LEU A 48 0.89 5.49 -3.19
C LEU A 48 0.30 4.40 -4.08
N ARG A 49 -0.93 4.65 -4.56
CA ARG A 49 -1.49 3.90 -5.68
C ARG A 49 -0.58 4.16 -6.88
N PHE A 50 0.38 3.26 -7.12
CA PHE A 50 1.16 3.28 -8.35
C PHE A 50 0.20 3.03 -9.51
N ARG A 51 -0.34 4.11 -10.08
CA ARG A 51 -0.87 4.10 -11.43
C ARG A 51 0.36 3.97 -12.33
N THR A 52 0.59 2.78 -12.86
CA THR A 52 1.29 2.64 -14.14
C THR A 52 0.40 3.28 -15.21
N GLY A 53 0.54 4.59 -15.35
CA GLY A 53 -0.04 5.40 -16.41
C GLY A 53 1.07 6.29 -16.93
N SER A 54 1.46 6.04 -18.18
CA SER A 54 2.44 6.73 -18.98
C SER A 54 2.13 8.22 -19.18
N GLU A 55 3.17 8.96 -19.59
CA GLU A 55 3.16 10.29 -20.23
C GLU A 55 2.91 11.51 -19.33
N ASP A 56 3.96 12.28 -19.06
CA ASP A 56 4.14 13.54 -19.79
C ASP A 56 5.63 13.94 -19.80
N THR A 57 6.15 14.14 -21.01
CA THR A 57 7.48 14.68 -21.29
C THR A 57 7.39 16.19 -21.05
N GLU A 58 8.09 16.71 -20.03
CA GLU A 58 8.20 18.16 -19.80
C GLU A 58 8.96 18.81 -20.98
N HIS A 59 8.37 19.89 -21.51
CA HIS A 59 8.88 20.74 -22.59
C HIS A 59 9.75 21.88 -22.03
#